data_AF-A0A3L7U716-F1
#
_entry.id   AF-A0A3L7U716-F1
#
_cell.length_a   1.000
_cell.length_b   1.000
_cell.length_c   1.000
_cell.angle_alpha   90.00
_cell.angle_beta   90.00
_cell.angle_gamma   90.00
#
_symmetry.space_group_name_H-M   'P 1'
#
loop_
_entity.id
_entity.type
_entity.pdbx_description
1 polymer ?
#
loop_
_entity_poly.entity_id
_entity_poly.type
_entity_poly.pdbx_seq_one_letter_code
_entity_poly.pdbx_strand_id
1 'polypeptide(L)' 'LAQIVSEPPIAPSQFRSEIPPDLEALCMQCLIKSPAQRNASAAEFLRAIRACAEIQRRNSDDTANMI' A
#
# COMPACT_ATOMS: atom_id res chain seq x y z
N LEU A 1 -15.46 -5.18 17.73
CA LEU A 1 -13.99 -5.10 17.95
C LEU A 1 -13.25 -6.36 17.45
N ALA A 2 -13.79 -7.56 17.60
CA ALA A 2 -13.13 -8.81 17.17
C ALA A 2 -12.62 -8.80 15.71
N GLN A 3 -13.37 -8.22 14.77
CA GLN A 3 -12.99 -8.12 13.36
C GLN A 3 -11.62 -7.46 13.14
N ILE A 4 -11.33 -6.35 13.82
CA ILE A 4 -10.08 -5.60 13.66
C ILE A 4 -8.90 -6.33 14.29
N VAL A 5 -9.16 -7.17 15.30
CA VAL A 5 -8.13 -7.88 16.05
C VAL A 5 -7.74 -9.18 15.34
N SER A 6 -8.71 -9.92 14.80
CA SER A 6 -8.52 -11.31 14.39
C SER A 6 -8.61 -11.53 12.89
N GLU A 7 -9.47 -10.80 12.20
CA GLU A 7 -9.71 -11.05 10.77
C GLU A 7 -8.62 -10.42 9.90
N PRO A 8 -8.23 -11.10 8.81
CA PRO A 8 -7.37 -10.49 7.82
C PRO A 8 -8.08 -9.27 7.23
N PRO A 9 -7.37 -8.14 7.06
CA PRO A 9 -7.96 -6.95 6.46
C PRO A 9 -8.40 -7.26 5.03
N ILE A 10 -9.53 -6.67 4.63
CA ILE A 10 -9.97 -6.68 3.24
C ILE A 10 -9.08 -5.70 2.45
N ALA A 11 -8.63 -6.12 1.27
CA ALA A 11 -7.83 -5.30 0.38
C ALA A 11 -8.59 -4.00 -0.01
N PRO A 12 -7.98 -2.81 0.14
CA PRO A 12 -8.60 -1.53 -0.21
C PRO A 12 -9.16 -1.46 -1.64
N SER A 13 -8.53 -2.15 -2.59
CA SER A 13 -8.96 -2.25 -4.00
C SER A 13 -10.35 -2.85 -4.16
N GLN A 14 -10.82 -3.67 -3.21
CA GLN A 14 -12.19 -4.19 -3.19
C GLN A 14 -13.23 -3.08 -2.96
N PHE A 15 -12.83 -1.97 -2.35
CA PHE A 15 -13.69 -0.79 -2.18
C PHE A 15 -13.47 0.24 -3.28
N ARG A 16 -12.23 0.40 -3.76
CA ARG A 16 -11.87 1.33 -4.85
C ARG A 16 -10.79 0.73 -5.74
N SER A 17 -11.16 0.32 -6.95
CA SER A 17 -10.26 -0.30 -7.92
C SER A 17 -9.15 0.62 -8.45
N GLU A 18 -9.29 1.95 -8.25
CA GLU A 18 -8.30 2.94 -8.66
C GLU A 18 -7.03 2.95 -7.77
N ILE A 19 -7.04 2.21 -6.66
CA ILE A 19 -5.91 2.16 -5.73
C ILE A 19 -4.74 1.41 -6.41
N PRO A 20 -3.55 2.02 -6.51
CA PRO A 20 -2.38 1.35 -7.07
C PRO A 20 -1.98 0.11 -6.27
N PRO A 21 -1.60 -1.01 -6.93
CA PRO A 21 -1.21 -2.25 -6.26
C PRO A 21 -0.09 -2.07 -5.22
N ASP A 22 0.90 -1.23 -5.52
CA ASP A 22 2.03 -0.97 -4.60
C ASP A 22 1.57 -0.28 -3.31
N LEU A 23 0.61 0.65 -3.43
CA LEU A 23 0.03 1.34 -2.28
C LEU A 23 -0.84 0.38 -1.46
N GLU A 24 -1.62 -0.47 -2.12
CA GLU A 24 -2.40 -1.52 -1.47
C GLU A 24 -1.51 -2.47 -0.66
N ALA A 25 -0.43 -2.98 -1.25
CA ALA A 25 0.51 -3.86 -0.57
C ALA A 25 1.09 -3.20 0.69
N LEU A 26 1.47 -1.92 0.62
CA LEU A 26 1.97 -1.16 1.76
C LEU A 26 0.91 -0.99 2.86
N CYS A 27 -0.32 -0.66 2.49
CA CYS A 27 -1.44 -0.56 3.44
C CYS A 27 -1.69 -1.90 4.14
N MET A 28 -1.72 -3.00 3.38
CA MET A 28 -1.94 -4.34 3.90
C MET A 28 -0.83 -4.76 4.87
N GLN A 29 0.43 -4.43 4.56
CA GLN A 29 1.57 -4.70 5.44
C GLN A 29 1.44 -3.98 6.79
N CYS A 30 0.90 -2.76 6.81
CA CYS A 30 0.68 -2.01 8.05
C CYS A 30 -0.40 -2.64 8.94
N LEU A 31 -1.33 -3.41 8.36
CA LEU A 31 -2.48 -4.02 9.03
C LEU A 31 -2.24 -5.46 9.50
N ILE A 32 -1.09 -6.06 9.16
CA ILE A 32 -0.70 -7.41 9.59
C ILE A 32 -0.73 -7.49 11.12
N LYS A 33 -1.24 -8.57 11.71
CA LYS A 33 -1.38 -8.65 13.19
C LYS A 33 -0.03 -8.81 13.89
N SER A 34 0.93 -9.49 13.28
CA SER A 34 2.29 -9.67 13.79
C SER A 34 3.12 -8.39 13.61
N PRO A 35 3.57 -7.72 14.69
CA PRO A 35 4.39 -6.51 14.58
C PRO A 35 5.71 -6.74 13.85
N ALA A 36 6.30 -7.94 13.99
CA ALA A 36 7.57 -8.31 13.35
C ALA A 36 7.47 -8.41 11.81
N GLN A 37 6.25 -8.44 11.26
CA GLN A 37 5.99 -8.49 9.82
C GLN A 37 5.60 -7.13 9.24
N ARG A 38 5.46 -6.08 10.08
CA ARG A 38 5.18 -4.71 9.67
C ARG A 38 6.47 -3.94 9.38
N ASN A 39 6.33 -2.73 8.87
CA ASN A 39 7.40 -1.73 8.88
C ASN A 39 7.93 -1.54 10.31
N ALA A 40 9.24 -1.67 10.51
CA ALA A 40 9.86 -1.62 11.83
C ALA A 40 9.82 -0.21 12.43
N SER A 41 9.64 0.83 11.61
CA SER A 41 9.53 2.22 12.04
C SER A 41 8.69 3.08 11.11
N ALA A 42 8.24 4.23 11.61
CA ALA A 42 7.59 5.25 10.79
C ALA A 42 8.51 5.80 9.68
N ALA A 43 9.83 5.84 9.92
CA ALA A 43 10.80 6.26 8.91
C ALA A 43 10.89 5.28 7.73
N GLU A 44 10.79 3.98 8.02
CA GLU A 44 10.75 2.93 6.99
C GLU A 44 9.45 3.00 6.19
N PHE A 45 8.32 3.16 6.87
CA PHE A 45 7.03 3.42 6.22
C PHE A 45 7.08 4.67 5.32
N LEU A 46 7.69 5.76 5.78
CA LEU A 46 7.84 6.99 5.00
C LEU A 46 8.69 6.77 3.74
N ARG A 47 9.73 5.93 3.80
CA ARG A 47 10.51 5.57 2.61
C ARG A 47 9.65 4.78 1.62
N ALA A 48 8.91 3.79 2.11
CA ALA A 48 8.05 2.95 1.27
C ALA A 48 6.95 3.78 0.57
N ILE A 49 6.23 4.65 1.29
CA ILE A 49 5.16 5.46 0.70
C ILE A 49 5.68 6.44 -0.35
N ARG A 50 6.89 7.00 -0.15
CA ARG A 50 7.55 7.85 -1.16
C ARG A 50 7.89 7.05 -2.41
N ALA A 51 8.42 5.84 -2.27
CA ALA A 51 8.72 4.98 -3.41
C ALA A 51 7.46 4.67 -4.25
N CYS A 52 6.33 4.37 -3.61
CA CYS A 52 5.05 4.17 -4.31
C CYS A 52 4.62 5.42 -5.10
N ALA A 53 4.77 6.62 -4.53
CA ALA A 53 4.41 7.86 -5.20
C ALA A 53 5.29 8.14 -6.44
N GLU A 54 6.57 7.79 -6.39
CA GLU A 54 7.48 7.91 -7.54
C GLU A 54 7.14 6.91 -8.66
N ILE A 55 6.81 5.67 -8.31
CA ILE A 55 6.37 4.65 -9.28
C ILE A 55 5.08 5.11 -9.98
N GLN A 56 4.11 5.61 -9.22
CA GLN A 56 2.84 6.07 -9.79
C GLN A 56 3.04 7.25 -10.75
N ARG A 57 3.97 8.15 -10.46
CA ARG A 57 4.32 9.27 -11.36
C ARG A 57 4.88 8.74 -12.68
N ARG A 58 5.84 7.82 -12.62
CA ARG A 58 6.44 7.19 -13.82
C ARG A 58 5.40 6.46 -14.67
N ASN A 59 4.51 5.68 -14.05
CA ASN A 59 3.44 4.99 -14.77
C ASN A 59 2.50 5.97 -15.49
N SER A 60 2.27 7.15 -14.89
CA SER A 60 1.45 8.21 -15.49
C SER A 60 2.16 8.85 -16.69
N ASP A 61 3.47 9.10 -16.57
CA ASP A 61 4.32 9.66 -17.63
C ASP A 61 4.48 8.69 -18.82
N ASP A 62 4.65 7.39 -18.54
CA ASP A 62 4.77 6.34 -19.57
C ASP A 62 3.47 6.19 -20.39
N THR A 63 2.31 6.30 -19.74
CA THR A 63 1.01 6.28 -20.44
C THR A 63 0.86 7.48 -21.37
N ALA A 64 1.40 8.65 -20.99
CA ALA A 64 1.37 9.87 -21.80
C ALA A 64 2.35 9.84 -22.99
N ASN A 65 3.42 9.04 -22.92
CA ASN A 65 4.45 8.95 -23.96
C ASN A 65 4.17 7.86 -25.03
N MET A 66 3.02 7.16 -24.92
CA MET A 66 2.62 6.08 -25.82
C MET A 66 1.51 6.48 -26.83
N ILE A 67 1.03 7.73 -26.79
CA ILE A 67 0.07 8.32 -27.75
C ILE A 67 0.81 9.33 -28.63
#